data_AF-A0A1H6C7A2-F1
#
_entry.id   AF-A0A1H6C7A2-F1
#
_cell.length_a   1.000
_cell.length_b   1.000
_cell.length_c   1.000
_cell.angle_alpha   90.00
_cell.angle_beta   90.00
_cell.angle_gamma   90.00
#
_symmetry.space_group_name_H-M   'P 1'
#
loop_
_entity.id
_entity.type
_entity.pdbx_description
1 polymer ?
#
loop_
_entity_poly.entity_id
_entity_poly.type
_entity_poly.pdbx_seq_one_letter_code
_entity_poly.pdbx_strand_id
1 'polypeptide(L)'
;MASPLVTPQWLKQQLESANKPVVLDASIEFQIPLEREKDKSGVIPGAQRFDYDTVFCDPDSPLSHMMPSESRFNELAAQLGITPQRKVVVYDNSGTYAAPRAWWMLKALGLDEVYILSGGLPEWKEAGYGTVDSFCSQECSNLSQPLSASHFISAETVLSHSNNDSACIVDARSLARYKGEAKEPREGLRSGHIPKAVCLPFAELIEDGKLKPVETLLPLFADITEDKQQPLVFSCGSGITACILALGAHICGYENISVYDGSWSEWGQRHDLPIEV
;
A
#
# COMPACT_ATOMS: atom_id res chain seq x y z
N MET A 1 2.56 16.55 9.89
CA MET A 1 3.75 15.78 9.45
C MET A 1 4.10 16.18 8.03
N ALA A 2 5.36 16.04 7.61
CA ALA A 2 5.73 16.24 6.21
C ALA A 2 5.07 15.14 5.34
N SER A 3 4.61 15.49 4.14
CA SER A 3 4.00 14.52 3.22
C SER A 3 5.00 13.40 2.87
N PRO A 4 4.58 12.13 2.86
CA PRO A 4 5.41 11.02 2.37
C PRO A 4 5.54 11.01 0.84
N LEU A 5 4.91 11.93 0.12
CA LEU A 5 5.01 12.03 -1.34
C LEU A 5 6.18 12.94 -1.75
N VAL A 6 7.06 12.42 -2.60
CA VAL A 6 8.21 13.15 -3.15
C VAL A 6 8.12 13.25 -4.67
N THR A 7 8.70 14.31 -5.24
CA THR A 7 8.72 14.53 -6.69
C THR A 7 9.92 13.84 -7.35
N PRO A 8 9.87 13.57 -8.66
CA PRO A 8 11.04 13.12 -9.42
C PRO A 8 12.26 14.03 -9.26
N GLN A 9 12.05 15.35 -9.27
CA GLN A 9 13.12 16.32 -9.06
C GLN A 9 13.78 16.16 -7.69
N TRP A 10 13.00 15.97 -6.64
CA TRP A 10 13.53 15.73 -5.30
C TRP A 10 14.36 14.45 -5.27
N LEU A 11 13.84 13.35 -5.84
CA LEU A 11 14.57 12.08 -5.86
C LEU A 11 15.88 12.21 -6.65
N LYS A 12 15.86 12.87 -7.81
CA LYS A 12 17.06 13.11 -8.62
C LYS A 12 18.15 13.84 -7.83
N GLN A 13 17.79 14.87 -7.06
CA GLN A 13 18.71 15.59 -6.19
C GLN A 13 19.23 14.72 -5.04
N GLN A 14 18.37 13.92 -4.41
CA GLN A 14 18.78 13.05 -3.30
C GLN A 14 19.73 11.93 -3.76
N LEU A 15 19.58 11.43 -4.98
CA LEU A 15 20.47 10.42 -5.56
C LEU A 15 21.92 10.91 -5.74
N GLU A 16 22.14 12.21 -5.80
CA GLU A 16 23.47 12.84 -5.90
C GLU A 16 24.08 13.16 -4.53
N SER A 17 23.33 12.96 -3.44
CA SER A 17 23.79 13.25 -2.09
C SER A 17 24.67 12.13 -1.52
N ALA A 18 25.54 12.48 -0.56
CA ALA A 18 26.34 11.50 0.17
C ALA A 18 25.49 10.50 0.97
N ASN A 19 24.27 10.88 1.36
CA ASN A 19 23.31 10.03 2.08
C ASN A 19 22.11 9.68 1.20
N LYS A 20 22.39 9.13 0.01
CA LYS A 20 21.37 8.75 -0.97
C LYS A 20 20.36 7.73 -0.40
N PRO A 21 19.07 7.85 -0.75
CA PRO A 21 18.04 6.94 -0.25
C PRO A 21 18.21 5.51 -0.77
N VAL A 22 17.55 4.54 -0.13
CA VAL A 22 17.22 3.26 -0.76
C VAL A 22 16.08 3.52 -1.75
N VAL A 23 16.27 3.22 -3.03
CA VAL A 23 15.18 3.30 -4.01
C VAL A 23 14.65 1.91 -4.27
N LEU A 24 13.34 1.73 -4.15
CA LEU A 24 12.66 0.44 -4.20
C LEU A 24 11.58 0.43 -5.28
N ASP A 25 11.71 -0.50 -6.22
CA ASP A 25 10.67 -0.80 -7.20
C ASP A 25 9.70 -1.83 -6.64
N ALA A 26 8.50 -1.36 -6.30
CA ALA A 26 7.40 -2.11 -5.72
C ALA A 26 6.34 -2.52 -6.76
N SER A 27 6.68 -2.49 -8.06
CA SER A 27 5.76 -2.87 -9.13
C SER A 27 5.24 -4.30 -8.97
N ILE A 28 4.01 -4.55 -9.41
CA ILE A 28 3.38 -5.88 -9.39
C ILE A 28 2.93 -6.24 -10.80
N GLU A 29 2.79 -7.54 -11.10
CA GLU A 29 2.31 -7.98 -12.41
C GLU A 29 0.78 -7.99 -12.51
N PHE A 30 0.06 -8.27 -11.42
CA PHE A 30 -1.40 -8.33 -11.42
C PHE A 30 -2.03 -6.99 -11.79
N GLN A 31 -2.92 -7.00 -12.79
CA GLN A 31 -3.57 -5.80 -13.32
C GLN A 31 -5.09 -5.91 -13.17
N ILE A 32 -5.72 -4.85 -12.68
CA ILE A 32 -7.19 -4.75 -12.62
C ILE A 32 -7.74 -3.92 -13.78
N PRO A 33 -9.03 -4.14 -14.15
CA PRO A 33 -9.71 -3.23 -15.06
C PRO A 33 -9.66 -1.79 -14.52
N LEU A 34 -9.37 -0.81 -15.39
CA LEU A 34 -9.22 0.63 -15.10
C LEU A 34 -7.87 1.06 -14.48
N GLU A 35 -6.92 0.16 -14.28
CA GLU A 35 -5.53 0.54 -13.94
C GLU A 35 -4.83 1.16 -15.16
N ARG A 36 -3.94 2.15 -14.91
CA ARG A 36 -3.04 2.68 -15.94
C ARG A 36 -2.18 1.55 -16.53
N GLU A 37 -1.84 1.67 -17.81
CA GLU A 37 -0.91 0.74 -18.44
C GLU A 37 0.46 0.77 -17.73
N LYS A 38 0.98 -0.42 -17.43
CA LYS A 38 2.26 -0.61 -16.73
C LYS A 38 3.43 -0.28 -17.63
N ASP A 39 4.29 0.61 -17.17
CA ASP A 39 5.55 0.88 -17.85
C ASP A 39 6.59 -0.20 -17.52
N LYS A 40 6.89 -1.08 -18.48
CA LYS A 40 7.84 -2.18 -18.31
C LYS A 40 9.25 -1.87 -18.80
N SER A 41 9.52 -0.61 -19.19
CA SER A 41 10.78 -0.26 -19.86
C SER A 41 11.76 0.42 -18.89
N GLY A 42 12.78 -0.32 -18.45
CA GLY A 42 13.84 0.22 -17.60
C GLY A 42 13.39 0.55 -16.17
N VAL A 43 14.36 0.90 -15.33
CA VAL A 43 14.20 1.14 -13.91
C VAL A 43 14.91 2.43 -13.50
N ILE A 44 14.50 3.03 -12.38
CA ILE A 44 15.18 4.22 -11.83
C ILE A 44 16.62 3.85 -11.45
N PRO A 45 17.64 4.66 -11.81
CA PRO A 45 19.03 4.36 -11.49
C PRO A 45 19.25 4.11 -9.99
N GLY A 46 19.85 2.97 -9.66
CA GLY A 46 20.11 2.56 -8.27
C GLY A 46 18.91 1.94 -7.55
N ALA A 47 17.76 1.77 -8.22
CA ALA A 47 16.63 1.06 -7.67
C ALA A 47 16.94 -0.42 -7.44
N GLN A 48 16.38 -0.97 -6.37
CA GLN A 48 16.37 -2.39 -6.04
C GLN A 48 14.94 -2.91 -6.14
N ARG A 49 14.77 -4.20 -6.42
CA ARG A 49 13.45 -4.82 -6.49
C ARG A 49 12.90 -5.06 -5.08
N PHE A 50 11.68 -4.58 -4.81
CA PHE A 50 10.91 -4.87 -3.60
C PHE A 50 9.67 -5.70 -3.98
N ASP A 51 9.87 -7.01 -4.11
CA ASP A 51 8.84 -7.93 -4.57
C ASP A 51 8.02 -8.49 -3.40
N TYR A 52 6.87 -7.88 -3.09
CA TYR A 52 5.95 -8.40 -2.08
C TYR A 52 4.92 -9.41 -2.64
N ASP A 53 5.05 -9.82 -3.90
CA ASP A 53 4.23 -10.89 -4.48
C ASP A 53 4.81 -12.27 -4.14
N THR A 54 6.14 -12.37 -4.10
CA THR A 54 6.84 -13.66 -3.98
C THR A 54 8.00 -13.67 -2.97
N VAL A 55 8.58 -12.51 -2.64
CA VAL A 55 9.75 -12.43 -1.75
C VAL A 55 9.37 -11.87 -0.38
N PHE A 56 8.91 -10.62 -0.35
CA PHE A 56 8.44 -9.89 0.84
C PHE A 56 7.00 -10.25 1.21
N CYS A 57 6.69 -11.54 1.27
CA CYS A 57 5.38 -12.07 1.67
C CYS A 57 5.54 -13.24 2.64
N ASP A 58 4.44 -13.61 3.28
CA ASP A 58 4.31 -14.86 4.02
C ASP A 58 4.25 -16.05 3.03
N PRO A 59 5.27 -16.93 2.99
CA PRO A 59 5.29 -18.07 2.08
C PRO A 59 4.33 -19.18 2.51
N ASP A 60 3.87 -19.19 3.75
CA ASP A 60 3.01 -20.25 4.30
C ASP A 60 1.52 -19.91 4.16
N SER A 61 1.20 -18.68 3.76
CA SER A 61 -0.17 -18.24 3.56
C SER A 61 -0.72 -18.69 2.20
N PRO A 62 -1.96 -19.21 2.14
CA PRO A 62 -2.64 -19.46 0.87
C PRO A 62 -3.11 -18.17 0.18
N LEU A 63 -3.02 -17.03 0.87
CA LEU A 63 -3.42 -15.72 0.37
C LEU A 63 -2.21 -14.95 -0.18
N SER A 64 -2.42 -14.25 -1.29
CA SER A 64 -1.39 -13.39 -1.88
C SER A 64 -1.11 -12.16 -1.01
N HIS A 65 0.13 -11.67 -1.07
CA HIS A 65 0.60 -10.39 -0.50
C HIS A 65 0.57 -10.27 1.03
N MET A 66 0.27 -11.36 1.74
CA MET A 66 0.24 -11.35 3.20
C MET A 66 1.60 -10.94 3.77
N MET A 67 1.58 -10.15 4.84
CA MET A 67 2.77 -9.69 5.51
C MET A 67 3.66 -10.86 5.96
N PRO A 68 4.97 -10.84 5.63
CA PRO A 68 5.89 -11.82 6.17
C PRO A 68 6.03 -11.70 7.69
N SER A 69 6.55 -12.75 8.33
CA SER A 69 6.94 -12.68 9.74
C SER A 69 8.00 -11.60 9.98
N GLU A 70 8.03 -11.07 11.21
CA GLU A 70 9.01 -10.04 11.62
C GLU A 70 10.46 -10.45 11.30
N SER A 71 10.83 -11.69 11.62
CA SER A 71 12.18 -12.21 11.35
C SER A 71 12.49 -12.20 9.85
N ARG A 72 11.57 -12.69 9.02
CA ARG A 72 11.74 -12.73 7.57
C ARG A 72 11.83 -11.33 6.99
N PHE A 73 10.96 -10.42 7.43
CA PHE A 73 10.97 -9.05 6.91
C PHE A 73 12.27 -8.33 7.28
N ASN A 74 12.73 -8.43 8.52
CA ASN A 74 14.00 -7.85 8.94
C ASN A 74 15.18 -8.39 8.12
N GLU A 75 15.24 -9.70 7.89
CA GLU A 75 16.28 -10.32 7.06
C GLU A 75 16.28 -9.78 5.63
N LEU A 76 15.13 -9.77 4.97
CA LEU A 76 15.01 -9.31 3.59
C LEU A 76 15.26 -7.80 3.45
N ALA A 77 14.75 -7.00 4.38
CA ALA A 77 14.98 -5.55 4.39
C ALA A 77 16.47 -5.23 4.64
N ALA A 78 17.15 -6.01 5.49
CA ALA A 78 18.60 -5.90 5.68
C ALA A 78 19.37 -6.19 4.39
N GLN A 79 18.95 -7.17 3.58
CA GLN A 79 19.56 -7.47 2.28
C GLN A 79 19.43 -6.32 1.27
N LEU A 80 18.41 -5.47 1.41
CA LEU A 80 18.26 -4.25 0.61
C LEU A 80 19.07 -3.06 1.14
N GLY A 81 19.87 -3.25 2.19
CA GLY A 81 20.66 -2.18 2.81
C GLY A 81 19.80 -1.12 3.52
N ILE A 82 18.58 -1.49 3.95
CA ILE A 82 17.67 -0.63 4.70
C ILE A 82 18.18 -0.52 6.15
N THR A 83 18.18 0.70 6.68
CA THR A 83 18.46 1.00 8.09
C THR A 83 17.49 2.06 8.60
N PRO A 84 17.25 2.17 9.92
CA PRO A 84 16.33 3.18 10.46
C PRO A 84 16.74 4.64 10.15
N GLN A 85 18.03 4.90 9.90
CA GLN A 85 18.56 6.25 9.65
C GLN A 85 18.60 6.61 8.17
N ARG A 86 18.32 5.67 7.27
CA ARG A 86 18.45 5.89 5.83
C ARG A 86 17.06 6.03 5.21
N LYS A 87 16.87 7.11 4.47
CA LYS A 87 15.64 7.37 3.72
C LYS A 87 15.36 6.24 2.75
N VAL A 88 14.09 5.87 2.62
CA VAL A 88 13.61 4.90 1.63
C VAL A 88 12.61 5.59 0.71
N VAL A 89 12.73 5.35 -0.59
CA VAL A 89 11.80 5.87 -1.61
C VAL A 89 11.27 4.68 -2.39
N VAL A 90 9.97 4.44 -2.30
CA VAL A 90 9.26 3.40 -3.06
C VAL A 90 8.60 4.01 -4.29
N TYR A 91 8.55 3.26 -5.39
CA TYR A 91 7.80 3.63 -6.59
C TYR A 91 7.20 2.38 -7.24
N ASP A 92 6.28 2.57 -8.17
CA ASP A 92 5.78 1.52 -9.05
C ASP A 92 5.68 2.02 -10.49
N ASN A 93 5.37 1.10 -11.39
CA ASN A 93 5.30 1.36 -12.83
C ASN A 93 3.91 1.71 -13.38
N SER A 94 2.91 1.83 -12.53
CA SER A 94 1.54 2.24 -12.88
C SER A 94 1.20 3.65 -12.36
N GLY A 95 2.15 4.32 -11.71
CA GLY A 95 1.96 5.60 -11.05
C GLY A 95 1.98 5.44 -9.53
N THR A 96 0.86 5.76 -8.88
CA THR A 96 0.61 5.52 -7.45
C THR A 96 -0.45 4.43 -7.33
N TYR A 97 -0.01 3.17 -7.29
CA TYR A 97 -0.92 2.02 -7.23
C TYR A 97 -0.43 0.95 -6.26
N ALA A 98 0.75 0.41 -6.51
CA ALA A 98 1.38 -0.68 -5.75
C ALA A 98 2.34 -0.13 -4.68
N ALA A 99 3.02 0.99 -4.95
CA ALA A 99 3.97 1.62 -4.03
C ALA A 99 3.39 1.93 -2.63
N PRO A 100 2.12 2.35 -2.47
CA PRO A 100 1.53 2.57 -1.15
C PRO A 100 1.53 1.32 -0.26
N ARG A 101 1.41 0.11 -0.83
CA ARG A 101 1.52 -1.14 -0.06
C ARG A 101 2.92 -1.29 0.51
N ALA A 102 3.96 -1.18 -0.32
CA ALA A 102 5.34 -1.25 0.13
C ALA A 102 5.67 -0.18 1.18
N TRP A 103 5.18 1.05 0.98
CA TRP A 103 5.28 2.11 1.99
C TRP A 103 4.66 1.69 3.32
N TRP A 104 3.43 1.17 3.33
CA TRP A 104 2.75 0.75 4.54
C TRP A 104 3.45 -0.43 5.24
N MET A 105 4.01 -1.37 4.48
CA MET A 105 4.86 -2.45 5.02
C MET A 105 6.10 -1.90 5.73
N LEU A 106 6.79 -0.94 5.13
CA LEU A 106 7.98 -0.31 5.73
C LEU A 106 7.63 0.55 6.95
N LYS A 107 6.46 1.21 6.96
CA LYS A 107 5.92 1.88 8.15
C LYS A 107 5.63 0.88 9.27
N ALA A 108 5.08 -0.30 8.94
CA ALA A 108 4.85 -1.38 9.90
C ALA A 108 6.16 -1.88 10.54
N LEU A 109 7.26 -1.87 9.78
CA LEU A 109 8.61 -2.20 10.26
C LEU A 109 9.22 -1.07 11.14
N GLY A 110 8.47 -0.01 11.42
CA GLY A 110 8.92 1.10 12.29
C GLY A 110 9.82 2.12 11.60
N LEU A 111 9.89 2.13 10.25
CA LEU A 111 10.68 3.13 9.53
C LEU A 111 9.94 4.45 9.43
N ASP A 112 10.62 5.55 9.77
CA ASP A 112 10.03 6.89 9.76
C ASP A 112 10.15 7.56 8.39
N GLU A 113 11.36 7.61 7.84
CA GLU A 113 11.67 8.28 6.57
C GLU A 113 11.42 7.40 5.35
N VAL A 114 10.16 7.00 5.16
CA VAL A 114 9.70 6.25 3.98
C VAL A 114 8.83 7.16 3.10
N TYR A 115 9.23 7.31 1.85
CA TYR A 115 8.60 8.17 0.87
C TYR A 115 8.11 7.37 -0.34
N ILE A 116 7.11 7.90 -1.03
CA ILE A 116 6.58 7.39 -2.29
C ILE A 116 6.90 8.41 -3.38
N LEU A 117 7.48 7.95 -4.49
CA LEU A 117 7.66 8.78 -5.69
C LEU A 117 6.30 9.04 -6.34
N SER A 118 5.81 10.28 -6.25
CA SER A 118 4.53 10.67 -6.82
C SER A 118 4.52 10.47 -8.33
N GLY A 119 3.56 9.70 -8.84
CA GLY A 119 3.43 9.36 -10.25
C GLY A 119 4.40 8.28 -10.75
N GLY A 120 5.21 7.69 -9.86
CA GLY A 120 5.99 6.49 -10.12
C GLY A 120 7.02 6.62 -11.25
N LEU A 121 7.31 5.49 -11.91
CA LEU A 121 8.19 5.44 -13.08
C LEU A 121 7.69 6.28 -14.26
N PRO A 122 6.37 6.32 -14.59
CA PRO A 122 5.88 7.18 -15.66
C PRO A 122 6.27 8.64 -15.47
N GLU A 123 6.04 9.20 -14.27
CA GLU A 123 6.37 10.60 -13.99
C GLU A 123 7.88 10.87 -14.00
N TRP A 124 8.68 9.90 -13.53
CA TRP A 124 10.15 9.99 -13.60
C TRP A 124 10.64 10.22 -15.05
N LYS A 125 10.07 9.47 -15.99
CA LYS A 125 10.40 9.59 -17.42
C LYS A 125 9.81 10.83 -18.06
N GLU A 126 8.57 11.19 -17.72
CA GLU A 126 7.92 12.42 -18.19
C GLU A 126 8.72 13.67 -17.76
N ALA A 127 9.37 13.62 -16.59
CA ALA A 127 10.30 14.65 -16.12
C ALA A 127 11.66 14.66 -16.87
N GLY A 128 11.87 13.78 -17.85
CA GLY A 128 13.07 13.71 -18.69
C GLY A 128 14.27 13.01 -18.03
N TYR A 129 14.08 12.27 -16.94
CA TYR A 129 15.16 11.56 -16.28
C TYR A 129 15.39 10.17 -16.87
N GLY A 130 16.66 9.80 -17.04
CA GLY A 130 17.05 8.52 -17.63
C GLY A 130 16.75 7.32 -16.72
N THR A 131 16.64 6.16 -17.35
CA THR A 131 16.48 4.84 -16.72
C THR A 131 17.68 3.95 -17.02
N VAL A 132 17.81 2.85 -16.30
CA VAL A 132 18.77 1.75 -16.57
C VAL A 132 18.01 0.45 -16.82
N ASP A 133 18.68 -0.56 -17.38
CA ASP A 133 18.03 -1.82 -17.79
C ASP A 133 18.00 -2.90 -16.69
N SER A 134 18.61 -2.65 -15.54
CA SER A 134 18.70 -3.63 -14.46
C SER A 134 18.67 -3.00 -13.07
N PHE A 135 18.14 -3.77 -12.11
CA PHE A 135 18.18 -3.42 -10.70
C PHE A 135 19.62 -3.42 -10.18
N CYS A 136 19.88 -2.54 -9.22
CA CYS A 136 21.11 -2.54 -8.46
C CYS A 136 21.05 -3.60 -7.35
N SER A 137 22.21 -4.11 -6.93
CA SER A 137 22.37 -4.78 -5.65
C SER A 137 23.12 -3.85 -4.70
N GLN A 138 22.74 -3.85 -3.43
CA GLN A 138 23.42 -3.06 -2.40
C GLN A 138 24.00 -3.95 -1.31
N GLU A 139 24.96 -3.42 -0.56
CA GLU A 139 25.54 -4.12 0.58
C GLU A 139 24.48 -4.33 1.67
N CYS A 140 24.45 -5.55 2.21
CA CYS A 140 23.58 -5.89 3.33
C CYS A 140 23.86 -4.96 4.52
N SER A 141 22.80 -4.56 5.22
CA SER A 141 22.89 -3.88 6.50
C SER A 141 22.67 -4.87 7.65
N ASN A 142 22.76 -4.35 8.88
CA ASN A 142 22.17 -5.02 10.04
C ASN A 142 20.86 -4.30 10.37
N LEU A 143 19.74 -5.03 10.31
CA LEU A 143 18.42 -4.52 10.69
C LEU A 143 17.77 -5.45 11.71
N SER A 144 17.24 -4.84 12.77
CA SER A 144 16.38 -5.50 13.74
C SER A 144 15.42 -4.45 14.26
N GLN A 145 14.18 -4.53 13.84
CA GLN A 145 13.07 -3.65 14.20
C GLN A 145 11.84 -4.49 14.55
N PRO A 146 11.09 -4.11 15.59
CA PRO A 146 9.83 -4.75 15.88
C PRO A 146 8.81 -4.44 14.78
N LEU A 147 8.06 -5.46 14.35
CA LEU A 147 6.98 -5.31 13.39
C LEU A 147 5.69 -4.94 14.13
N SER A 148 5.09 -3.82 13.76
CA SER A 148 3.84 -3.36 14.33
C SER A 148 2.65 -4.18 13.84
N ALA A 149 2.02 -4.91 14.76
CA ALA A 149 0.80 -5.68 14.50
C ALA A 149 -0.46 -4.81 14.29
N SER A 150 -0.38 -3.49 14.48
CA SER A 150 -1.53 -2.58 14.26
C SER A 150 -1.66 -2.10 12.82
N HIS A 151 -0.59 -2.15 12.03
CA HIS A 151 -0.62 -1.70 10.63
C HIS A 151 -1.39 -2.70 9.75
N PHE A 152 -1.19 -4.00 9.99
CA PHE A 152 -1.90 -5.08 9.31
C PHE A 152 -2.62 -5.95 10.33
N ILE A 153 -3.95 -5.98 10.24
CA ILE A 153 -4.81 -6.67 11.20
C ILE A 153 -5.46 -7.91 10.57
N SER A 154 -5.82 -8.88 11.41
CA SER A 154 -6.45 -10.13 10.98
C SER A 154 -7.96 -10.00 10.79
N ALA A 155 -8.58 -11.01 10.15
CA ALA A 155 -10.02 -11.09 9.99
C ALA A 155 -10.77 -11.07 11.33
N GLU A 156 -10.22 -11.70 12.38
CA GLU A 156 -10.82 -11.74 13.72
C GLU A 156 -10.89 -10.34 14.34
N THR A 157 -9.83 -9.54 14.18
CA THR A 157 -9.82 -8.15 14.64
C THR A 157 -10.85 -7.32 13.88
N VAL A 158 -10.95 -7.50 12.56
CA VAL A 158 -11.95 -6.82 11.72
C VAL A 158 -13.38 -7.22 12.09
N LEU A 159 -13.62 -8.51 12.34
CA LEU A 159 -14.90 -9.02 12.81
C LEU A 159 -15.28 -8.41 14.16
N SER A 160 -14.32 -8.29 15.08
CA SER A 160 -14.53 -7.61 16.36
C SER A 160 -14.92 -6.14 16.17
N HIS A 161 -14.24 -5.43 15.27
CA HIS A 161 -14.60 -4.04 14.94
C HIS A 161 -16.00 -3.91 14.35
N SER A 162 -16.35 -4.78 13.39
CA SER A 162 -17.67 -4.80 12.75
C SER A 162 -18.81 -5.11 13.75
N ASN A 163 -18.59 -6.08 14.65
CA ASN A 163 -19.59 -6.44 15.66
C ASN A 163 -19.80 -5.34 16.72
N ASN A 164 -18.75 -4.64 17.12
CA ASN A 164 -18.77 -3.69 18.23
C ASN A 164 -18.87 -2.22 17.81
N ASP A 165 -18.91 -1.92 16.50
CA ASP A 165 -18.89 -0.56 15.95
C ASP A 165 -17.71 0.28 16.46
N SER A 166 -16.56 -0.37 16.67
CA SER A 166 -15.38 0.25 17.30
C SER A 166 -14.36 0.81 16.30
N ALA A 167 -14.60 0.66 14.99
CA ALA A 167 -13.83 1.27 13.93
C ALA A 167 -14.69 1.54 12.69
N CYS A 168 -14.32 2.55 11.90
CA CYS A 168 -14.85 2.78 10.57
C CYS A 168 -14.14 1.84 9.59
N ILE A 169 -14.86 0.81 9.11
CA ILE A 169 -14.35 -0.12 8.09
C ILE A 169 -14.64 0.46 6.71
N VAL A 170 -13.63 0.56 5.86
CA VAL A 170 -13.72 1.24 4.57
C VAL A 170 -13.19 0.32 3.46
N ASP A 171 -14.02 0.05 2.47
CA ASP A 171 -13.71 -0.82 1.33
C ASP A 171 -13.27 0.00 0.11
N ALA A 172 -12.06 -0.27 -0.36
CA ALA A 172 -11.43 0.39 -1.51
C ALA A 172 -11.82 -0.19 -2.87
N ARG A 173 -12.60 -1.28 -2.92
CA ARG A 173 -13.09 -1.87 -4.18
C ARG A 173 -14.07 -0.93 -4.87
N SER A 174 -14.40 -1.25 -6.13
CA SER A 174 -15.45 -0.52 -6.84
C SER A 174 -16.80 -0.70 -6.16
N LEU A 175 -17.66 0.32 -6.28
CA LEU A 175 -19.01 0.29 -5.70
C LEU A 175 -19.81 -0.94 -6.17
N ALA A 176 -19.67 -1.33 -7.43
CA ALA A 176 -20.34 -2.51 -7.99
C ALA A 176 -19.88 -3.82 -7.31
N ARG A 177 -18.60 -3.96 -6.95
CA ARG A 177 -18.09 -5.13 -6.22
C ARG A 177 -18.55 -5.14 -4.77
N TYR A 178 -18.50 -3.97 -4.12
CA TYR A 178 -18.99 -3.77 -2.76
C TYR A 178 -20.49 -4.12 -2.63
N LYS A 179 -21.33 -3.67 -3.56
CA LYS A 179 -22.77 -4.01 -3.64
C LYS A 179 -23.07 -5.41 -4.17
N GLY A 180 -22.06 -6.22 -4.47
CA GLY A 180 -22.23 -7.54 -5.08
C GLY A 180 -22.88 -7.56 -6.48
N GLU A 181 -22.91 -6.42 -7.17
CA GLU A 181 -23.43 -6.26 -8.53
C GLU A 181 -22.42 -6.73 -9.60
N ALA A 182 -21.13 -6.72 -9.27
CA ALA A 182 -20.04 -7.22 -10.09
C ALA A 182 -19.35 -8.42 -9.42
N LYS A 183 -18.92 -9.39 -10.24
CA LYS A 183 -18.14 -10.53 -9.76
C LYS A 183 -16.76 -10.08 -9.28
N GLU A 184 -16.26 -10.78 -8.27
CA GLU A 184 -14.87 -10.67 -7.86
C GLU A 184 -13.93 -11.22 -8.94
N PRO A 185 -12.74 -10.62 -9.15
CA PRO A 185 -11.76 -11.11 -10.13
C PRO A 185 -11.26 -12.54 -9.84
N ARG A 186 -11.25 -12.93 -8.57
CA ARG A 186 -10.85 -14.27 -8.13
C ARG A 186 -12.08 -15.16 -8.07
N GLU A 187 -12.02 -16.32 -8.73
CA GLU A 187 -13.12 -17.28 -8.75
C GLU A 187 -13.40 -17.84 -7.35
N GLY A 188 -14.68 -18.15 -7.08
CA GLY A 188 -15.11 -18.76 -5.83
C GLY A 188 -15.33 -17.82 -4.64
N LEU A 189 -15.00 -16.52 -4.77
CA LEU A 189 -15.28 -15.54 -3.72
C LEU A 189 -16.78 -15.20 -3.65
N ARG A 190 -17.32 -15.15 -2.43
CA ARG A 190 -18.67 -14.60 -2.17
C ARG A 190 -18.70 -13.11 -2.57
N SER A 191 -19.85 -12.65 -3.05
CA SER A 191 -20.10 -11.23 -3.39
C SER A 191 -20.56 -10.44 -2.16
N GLY A 192 -20.53 -9.11 -2.22
CA GLY A 192 -20.92 -8.23 -1.12
C GLY A 192 -19.73 -7.60 -0.42
N HIS A 193 -19.93 -7.19 0.83
CA HIS A 193 -18.95 -6.47 1.66
C HIS A 193 -19.00 -6.91 3.12
N ILE A 194 -18.01 -6.46 3.89
CA ILE A 194 -17.91 -6.66 5.34
C ILE A 194 -19.06 -5.88 5.99
N PRO A 195 -19.83 -6.46 6.92
CA PRO A 195 -20.96 -5.76 7.53
C PRO A 195 -20.57 -4.41 8.12
N LYS A 196 -21.42 -3.40 7.86
CA LYS A 196 -21.27 -1.99 8.27
C LYS A 196 -20.06 -1.27 7.67
N ALA A 197 -19.32 -1.89 6.76
CA ALA A 197 -18.28 -1.19 6.03
C ALA A 197 -18.89 -0.14 5.11
N VAL A 198 -18.21 0.97 4.89
CA VAL A 198 -18.55 1.96 3.87
C VAL A 198 -17.66 1.77 2.64
N CYS A 199 -18.08 2.27 1.48
CA CYS A 199 -17.32 2.15 0.24
C CYS A 199 -16.66 3.49 -0.13
N LEU A 200 -15.35 3.47 -0.31
CA LEU A 200 -14.57 4.58 -0.89
C LEU A 200 -13.62 3.99 -1.93
N PRO A 201 -14.04 3.87 -3.21
CA PRO A 201 -13.19 3.27 -4.23
C PRO A 201 -11.85 4.00 -4.34
N PHE A 202 -10.73 3.26 -4.39
CA PHE A 202 -9.39 3.88 -4.44
C PHE A 202 -9.21 4.85 -5.63
N ALA A 203 -9.94 4.62 -6.72
CA ALA A 203 -9.93 5.47 -7.91
C ALA A 203 -10.38 6.92 -7.61
N GLU A 204 -11.21 7.12 -6.58
CA GLU A 204 -11.62 8.46 -6.15
C GLU A 204 -10.46 9.27 -5.55
N LEU A 205 -9.39 8.60 -5.11
CA LEU A 205 -8.21 9.25 -4.52
C LEU A 205 -7.11 9.52 -5.55
N ILE A 206 -7.21 8.97 -6.76
CA ILE A 206 -6.17 9.03 -7.78
C ILE A 206 -6.62 9.94 -8.94
N GLU A 207 -5.70 10.77 -9.43
CA GLU A 207 -5.86 11.59 -10.63
C GLU A 207 -4.54 11.57 -11.41
N ASP A 208 -4.60 11.26 -12.70
CA ASP A 208 -3.41 11.17 -13.58
C ASP A 208 -2.27 10.30 -13.04
N GLY A 209 -2.61 9.20 -12.36
CA GLY A 209 -1.63 8.28 -11.76
C GLY A 209 -0.97 8.79 -10.48
N LYS A 210 -1.47 9.88 -9.91
CA LYS A 210 -0.99 10.48 -8.66
C LYS A 210 -2.11 10.50 -7.64
N LEU A 211 -1.75 10.51 -6.36
CA LEU A 211 -2.69 10.80 -5.29
C LEU A 211 -3.15 12.27 -5.40
N LYS A 212 -4.45 12.51 -5.29
CA LYS A 212 -5.04 13.86 -5.31
C LYS A 212 -4.50 14.73 -4.16
N PRO A 213 -4.53 16.07 -4.30
CA PRO A 213 -4.13 16.98 -3.23
C PRO A 213 -4.95 16.79 -1.94
N VAL A 214 -4.36 17.10 -0.79
CA VAL A 214 -4.98 16.94 0.54
C VAL A 214 -6.32 17.69 0.62
N GLU A 215 -6.42 18.85 -0.01
CA GLU A 215 -7.62 19.68 -0.04
C GLU A 215 -8.81 18.96 -0.69
N THR A 216 -8.54 18.10 -1.68
CA THR A 216 -9.56 17.29 -2.37
C THR A 216 -9.88 16.01 -1.62
N LEU A 217 -8.92 15.46 -0.88
CA LEU A 217 -9.08 14.21 -0.12
C LEU A 217 -9.77 14.41 1.23
N LEU A 218 -9.54 15.54 1.89
CA LEU A 218 -10.10 15.84 3.21
C LEU A 218 -11.62 15.64 3.29
N PRO A 219 -12.43 16.15 2.35
CA PRO A 219 -13.88 15.91 2.36
C PRO A 219 -14.25 14.43 2.27
N LEU A 220 -13.54 13.66 1.43
CA LEU A 220 -13.83 12.22 1.23
C LEU A 220 -13.68 11.41 2.52
N PHE A 221 -12.67 11.74 3.34
CA PHE A 221 -12.47 11.08 4.64
C PHE A 221 -13.37 11.66 5.74
N ALA A 222 -13.69 12.96 5.69
CA ALA A 222 -14.63 13.57 6.63
C ALA A 222 -16.04 12.99 6.51
N ASP A 223 -16.47 12.63 5.30
CA ASP A 223 -17.74 11.91 5.05
C ASP A 223 -17.78 10.52 5.71
N ILE A 224 -16.62 9.92 6.00
CA ILE A 224 -16.50 8.66 6.75
C ILE A 224 -16.48 8.94 8.25
N THR A 225 -15.61 9.86 8.69
CA THR A 225 -15.53 10.32 10.07
C THR A 225 -14.81 11.65 10.17
N GLU A 226 -15.42 12.62 10.86
CA GLU A 226 -14.80 13.90 11.19
C GLU A 226 -13.74 13.78 12.30
N ASP A 227 -13.82 12.75 13.14
CA ASP A 227 -12.85 12.49 14.20
C ASP A 227 -11.61 11.79 13.64
N LYS A 228 -10.48 12.50 13.63
CA LYS A 228 -9.19 11.99 13.15
C LYS A 228 -8.55 10.93 14.05
N GLN A 229 -9.07 10.76 15.26
CA GLN A 229 -8.67 9.74 16.21
C GLN A 229 -9.56 8.49 16.14
N GLN A 230 -10.69 8.55 15.43
CA GLN A 230 -11.54 7.38 15.21
C GLN A 230 -10.74 6.29 14.47
N PRO A 231 -10.73 5.04 14.95
CA PRO A 231 -10.03 3.96 14.26
C PRO A 231 -10.59 3.75 12.84
N LEU A 232 -9.69 3.69 11.87
CA LEU A 232 -9.99 3.44 10.46
C LEU A 232 -9.36 2.11 10.04
N VAL A 233 -10.19 1.23 9.47
CA VAL A 233 -9.76 -0.07 8.95
C VAL A 233 -10.02 -0.10 7.46
N PHE A 234 -8.96 -0.14 6.66
CA PHE A 234 -9.06 -0.21 5.20
C PHE A 234 -9.00 -1.65 4.71
N SER A 235 -9.91 -2.00 3.79
CA SER A 235 -9.92 -3.29 3.10
C SER A 235 -10.05 -3.08 1.59
N CYS A 236 -9.76 -4.12 0.81
CA CYS A 236 -9.97 -4.12 -0.63
C CYS A 236 -10.17 -5.55 -1.14
N GLY A 237 -9.63 -5.88 -2.33
CA GLY A 237 -9.58 -7.27 -2.80
C GLY A 237 -8.52 -8.12 -2.11
N SER A 238 -7.30 -7.61 -1.95
CA SER A 238 -6.12 -8.41 -1.56
C SER A 238 -5.06 -7.62 -0.78
N GLY A 239 -5.47 -6.59 -0.03
CA GLY A 239 -4.58 -5.79 0.81
C GLY A 239 -3.70 -4.75 0.09
N ILE A 240 -3.77 -4.62 -1.24
CA ILE A 240 -2.93 -3.66 -2.01
C ILE A 240 -3.59 -2.28 -2.08
N THR A 241 -4.75 -2.14 -2.73
CA THR A 241 -5.37 -0.82 -2.93
C THR A 241 -5.93 -0.22 -1.65
N ALA A 242 -6.14 -1.02 -0.61
CA ALA A 242 -6.42 -0.54 0.75
C ALA A 242 -5.30 0.38 1.28
N CYS A 243 -4.05 0.15 0.90
CA CYS A 243 -2.93 1.00 1.30
C CYS A 243 -2.94 2.37 0.60
N ILE A 244 -3.65 2.52 -0.53
CA ILE A 244 -3.88 3.84 -1.15
C ILE A 244 -4.77 4.69 -0.23
N LEU A 245 -5.83 4.10 0.32
CA LEU A 245 -6.68 4.78 1.29
C LEU A 245 -5.93 5.06 2.60
N ALA A 246 -5.13 4.10 3.08
CA ALA A 246 -4.28 4.31 4.27
C ALA A 246 -3.33 5.50 4.08
N LEU A 247 -2.70 5.62 2.91
CA LEU A 247 -1.87 6.77 2.54
C LEU A 247 -2.69 8.06 2.51
N GLY A 248 -3.86 8.06 1.85
CA GLY A 248 -4.75 9.22 1.78
C GLY A 248 -5.18 9.72 3.16
N ALA A 249 -5.59 8.81 4.04
CA ALA A 249 -5.99 9.11 5.41
C ALA A 249 -4.81 9.66 6.21
N HIS A 250 -3.63 9.04 6.07
CA HIS A 250 -2.41 9.48 6.75
C HIS A 250 -2.05 10.92 6.39
N ILE A 251 -2.07 11.29 5.10
CA ILE A 251 -1.74 12.67 4.69
C ILE A 251 -2.83 13.69 5.05
N CYS A 252 -4.07 13.23 5.22
CA CYS A 252 -5.16 14.03 5.77
C CYS A 252 -5.07 14.19 7.30
N GLY A 253 -4.14 13.49 7.95
CA GLY A 253 -3.85 13.60 9.39
C GLY A 253 -4.65 12.66 10.28
N TYR A 254 -5.19 11.57 9.75
CA TYR A 254 -5.73 10.48 10.55
C TYR A 254 -4.57 9.63 11.10
N GLU A 255 -4.70 9.16 12.35
CA GLU A 255 -3.58 8.51 13.06
C GLU A 255 -3.82 7.01 13.31
N ASN A 256 -5.04 6.63 13.68
CA ASN A 256 -5.41 5.25 14.02
C ASN A 256 -5.81 4.46 12.78
N ILE A 257 -4.83 4.22 11.90
CA ILE A 257 -5.03 3.58 10.60
C ILE A 257 -4.52 2.13 10.63
N SER A 258 -5.36 1.21 10.16
CA SER A 258 -5.02 -0.21 9.96
C SER A 258 -5.47 -0.67 8.57
N VAL A 259 -4.77 -1.64 8.02
CA VAL A 259 -5.17 -2.36 6.80
C VAL A 259 -5.54 -3.79 7.16
N TYR A 260 -6.70 -4.24 6.73
CA TYR A 260 -7.05 -5.65 6.77
C TYR A 260 -6.31 -6.38 5.64
N ASP A 261 -5.27 -7.13 6.01
CA ASP A 261 -4.30 -7.68 5.06
C ASP A 261 -4.94 -8.70 4.10
N GLY A 262 -5.61 -9.71 4.66
CA GLY A 262 -6.31 -10.76 3.89
C GLY A 262 -7.43 -10.20 3.01
N SER A 263 -8.02 -9.06 3.42
CA SER A 263 -9.00 -8.32 2.64
C SER A 263 -10.18 -9.21 2.17
N TRP A 264 -10.89 -8.82 1.12
CA TRP A 264 -12.00 -9.61 0.59
C TRP A 264 -11.58 -11.00 0.08
N SER A 265 -10.31 -11.18 -0.30
CA SER A 265 -9.79 -12.49 -0.70
C SER A 265 -9.89 -13.50 0.44
N GLU A 266 -9.62 -13.11 1.67
CA GLU A 266 -9.83 -13.97 2.84
C GLU A 266 -11.29 -13.98 3.25
N TRP A 267 -11.88 -12.80 3.47
CA TRP A 267 -13.24 -12.66 4.00
C TRP A 267 -14.28 -13.35 3.10
N GLY A 268 -14.17 -13.15 1.79
CA GLY A 268 -15.05 -13.76 0.80
C GLY A 268 -14.96 -15.28 0.74
N GLN A 269 -13.84 -15.90 1.14
CA GLN A 269 -13.67 -17.37 1.19
C GLN A 269 -14.17 -18.00 2.50
N ARG A 270 -14.04 -17.26 3.60
CA ARG A 270 -14.31 -17.75 4.96
C ARG A 270 -15.80 -17.75 5.32
N HIS A 271 -16.44 -18.91 5.22
CA HIS A 271 -17.90 -19.05 5.41
C HIS A 271 -18.37 -18.77 6.86
N ASP A 272 -17.46 -18.76 7.82
CA ASP A 272 -17.68 -18.33 9.21
C ASP A 272 -17.87 -16.82 9.37
N LEU A 273 -17.44 -16.02 8.37
CA LEU A 273 -17.54 -14.56 8.41
C LEU A 273 -18.82 -14.04 7.73
N PRO A 274 -19.52 -13.06 8.35
CA PRO A 274 -20.76 -12.49 7.85
C PRO A 274 -20.56 -11.60 6.63
N ILE A 275 -21.60 -11.40 5.83
CA ILE A 275 -21.58 -10.57 4.62
C ILE A 275 -22.84 -9.71 4.56
N GLU A 276 -22.70 -8.46 4.10
CA GLU A 276 -23.78 -7.58 3.67
C GLU A 276 -23.71 -7.33 2.15
N VAL A 277 -24.84 -6.96 1.54
CA VAL A 277 -24.98 -6.65 0.11
C VAL A 277 -25.81 -5.39 -0.05
#